data_AF-A0A2M7MEN5-F1
#
_entry.id   AF-A0A2M7MEN5-F1
#
_cell.length_a   1.000
_cell.length_b   1.000
_cell.length_c   1.000
_cell.angle_alpha   90.00
_cell.angle_beta   90.00
_cell.angle_gamma   90.00
#
_symmetry.space_group_name_H-M   'P 1'
#
loop_
_entity.id
_entity.type
_entity.pdbx_description
1 polymer ?
#
loop_
_entity_poly.entity_id
_entity_poly.type
_entity_poly.pdbx_seq_one_letter_code
_entity_poly.pdbx_strand_id
1 'polypeptide(L)'
;MAKLAQERSKRPEILTLAKAIIQSQSQEITQMQTWYKNWYGTEVPVNSTVGMGMGRGMMHGGMMGGQTSDIESLKNAANFDEVFLQEMILHHQMAVMMAQMLLSGSNRPEMKQLGDDIITAQESEIEQMRSWLTEWLL
;
A
#
# COMPACT_ATOMS: atom_id res chain seq x y z
N MET A 1 -2.06 -5.73 -6.51
CA MET A 1 -2.53 -6.81 -5.62
C MET A 1 -4.06 -6.85 -5.50
N ALA A 2 -4.76 -5.80 -5.06
CA ALA A 2 -6.22 -5.84 -4.88
C ALA A 2 -7.05 -6.25 -6.12
N LYS A 3 -6.72 -5.74 -7.31
CA LYS A 3 -7.38 -6.17 -8.57
C LYS A 3 -7.21 -7.67 -8.83
N LEU A 4 -6.00 -8.19 -8.61
CA LEU A 4 -5.71 -9.61 -8.73
C LEU A 4 -6.51 -10.42 -7.72
N ALA A 5 -6.72 -9.91 -6.50
CA ALA A 5 -7.57 -10.56 -5.50
C ALA A 5 -9.04 -10.65 -5.93
N GLN A 6 -9.56 -9.64 -6.65
CA GLN A 6 -10.91 -9.72 -7.23
C GLN A 6 -11.05 -10.80 -8.30
N GLU A 7 -9.96 -11.14 -8.99
CA GLU A 7 -9.94 -12.19 -10.01
C GLU A 7 -9.70 -13.59 -9.44
N ARG A 8 -8.89 -13.67 -8.37
CA ARG A 8 -8.31 -14.93 -7.87
C ARG A 8 -8.99 -15.48 -6.62
N SER A 9 -9.44 -14.60 -5.72
CA SER A 9 -10.04 -15.03 -4.46
C SER A 9 -11.48 -15.51 -4.66
N LYS A 10 -11.89 -16.48 -3.85
CA LYS A 10 -13.29 -16.92 -3.75
C LYS A 10 -13.96 -16.47 -2.46
N ARG A 11 -13.21 -15.82 -1.54
CA ARG A 11 -13.72 -15.41 -0.23
C ARG A 11 -14.42 -14.05 -0.33
N PRO A 12 -15.71 -13.93 0.03
CA PRO A 12 -16.43 -12.66 -0.06
C PRO A 12 -15.78 -11.56 0.79
N GLU A 13 -15.11 -11.92 1.88
CA GLU A 13 -14.35 -11.03 2.74
C GLU A 13 -13.20 -10.35 1.98
N ILE A 14 -12.36 -11.14 1.30
CA ILE A 14 -11.24 -10.63 0.49
C ILE A 14 -11.74 -9.81 -0.70
N LEU A 15 -12.82 -10.24 -1.37
CA LEU A 15 -13.40 -9.49 -2.49
C LEU A 15 -13.91 -8.12 -2.04
N THR A 16 -14.50 -8.04 -0.85
CA THR A 16 -15.00 -6.80 -0.25
C THR A 16 -13.85 -5.88 0.13
N LEU A 17 -12.83 -6.41 0.84
CA LEU A 17 -11.63 -5.65 1.19
C LEU A 17 -10.93 -5.11 -0.06
N ALA A 18 -10.72 -5.95 -1.08
CA ALA A 18 -10.08 -5.56 -2.32
C ALA A 18 -10.82 -4.42 -3.04
N LYS A 19 -12.16 -4.46 -3.03
CA LYS A 19 -12.98 -3.37 -3.59
C LYS A 19 -12.81 -2.07 -2.80
N ALA A 20 -12.81 -2.14 -1.48
CA ALA A 20 -12.62 -0.99 -0.61
C ALA A 20 -11.25 -0.34 -0.84
N ILE A 21 -10.17 -1.14 -0.84
CA ILE A 21 -8.80 -0.69 -1.12
C ILE A 21 -8.69 0.00 -2.48
N ILE A 22 -9.28 -0.59 -3.53
CA ILE A 22 -9.25 0.01 -4.87
C ILE A 22 -9.94 1.38 -4.85
N GLN A 23 -11.07 1.49 -4.16
CA GLN A 23 -11.84 2.73 -4.11
C GLN A 23 -11.10 3.82 -3.33
N SER A 24 -10.64 3.54 -2.11
CA SER A 24 -9.93 4.52 -1.27
C SER A 24 -8.62 4.95 -1.91
N GLN A 25 -7.75 4.01 -2.27
CA GLN A 25 -6.43 4.36 -2.80
C GLN A 25 -6.51 5.07 -4.16
N SER A 26 -7.52 4.78 -5.00
CA SER A 26 -7.71 5.53 -6.26
C SER A 26 -8.13 6.98 -5.99
N GLN A 27 -8.93 7.23 -4.94
CA GLN A 27 -9.32 8.58 -4.54
C GLN A 27 -8.11 9.33 -3.97
N GLU A 28 -7.33 8.71 -3.10
CA GLU A 28 -6.10 9.27 -2.52
C GLU A 28 -5.07 9.62 -3.60
N ILE A 29 -4.84 8.72 -4.57
CA ILE A 29 -3.96 8.99 -5.73
C ILE A 29 -4.45 10.22 -6.50
N THR A 30 -5.76 10.32 -6.77
CA THR A 30 -6.35 11.45 -7.49
C THR A 30 -6.16 12.77 -6.74
N GLN A 31 -6.35 12.75 -5.41
CA GLN A 31 -6.11 13.90 -4.54
C GLN A 31 -4.64 14.32 -4.58
N MET A 32 -3.71 13.39 -4.37
CA MET A 32 -2.27 13.66 -4.38
C MET A 32 -1.80 14.23 -5.73
N GLN A 33 -2.28 13.66 -6.85
CA GLN A 33 -1.97 14.18 -8.19
C GLN A 33 -2.48 15.60 -8.38
N THR A 34 -3.72 15.87 -7.94
CA THR A 34 -4.32 17.21 -8.01
C THR A 34 -3.53 18.21 -7.19
N TRP A 35 -3.17 17.87 -5.95
CA TRP A 35 -2.38 18.74 -5.09
C TRP A 35 -0.98 19.00 -5.65
N TYR A 36 -0.32 17.95 -6.14
CA TYR A 36 1.01 18.08 -6.74
C TYR A 36 0.99 19.04 -7.93
N LYS A 37 0.01 18.91 -8.83
CA LYS A 37 -0.17 19.83 -9.96
C LYS A 37 -0.44 21.26 -9.51
N ASN A 38 -1.29 21.44 -8.51
CA ASN A 38 -1.63 22.77 -8.00
C ASN A 38 -0.43 23.45 -7.31
N TRP A 39 0.40 22.69 -6.60
CA TRP A 39 1.54 23.25 -5.86
C TRP A 39 2.78 23.47 -6.73
N TYR A 40 3.01 22.60 -7.72
CA TYR A 40 4.27 22.57 -8.48
C TYR A 40 4.09 22.88 -9.98
N GLY A 41 2.85 23.07 -10.44
CA GLY A 41 2.56 23.46 -11.82
C GLY A 41 2.83 22.36 -12.86
N THR A 42 3.04 21.12 -12.43
CA THR A 42 3.36 19.98 -13.30
C THR A 42 2.76 18.69 -12.76
N GLU A 43 2.61 17.68 -13.62
CA GLU A 43 2.11 16.36 -13.23
C GLU A 43 3.14 15.61 -12.37
N VAL A 44 2.67 14.64 -11.58
CA VAL A 44 3.56 13.72 -10.84
C VAL A 44 4.44 12.97 -11.85
N PRO A 45 5.77 13.03 -11.76
CA PRO A 45 6.62 12.38 -12.76
C PRO A 45 6.49 10.85 -12.68
N VAL A 46 6.21 10.21 -13.82
CA VAL A 46 6.03 8.76 -13.96
C VAL A 46 7.31 7.94 -13.66
N ASN A 47 8.48 8.58 -13.64
CA ASN A 47 9.78 7.95 -13.37
C ASN A 47 10.36 8.32 -12.00
N SER A 48 9.60 9.02 -11.15
CA SER A 48 10.05 9.32 -9.79
C SER A 48 9.87 8.10 -8.88
N THR A 49 10.68 7.06 -9.10
CA THR A 49 11.23 6.35 -7.94
C THR A 49 12.00 7.39 -7.13
N VAL A 50 11.32 8.05 -6.18
CA VAL A 50 12.00 8.78 -5.12
C VAL A 50 12.64 7.71 -4.23
N GLY A 51 13.72 7.12 -4.74
CA GLY A 51 14.75 6.56 -3.90
C GLY A 51 15.29 7.73 -3.10
N MET A 52 14.95 7.78 -1.82
CA MET A 52 15.71 8.59 -0.87
C MET A 52 17.17 8.24 -1.07
N GLY A 53 17.96 9.22 -1.50
CA GLY A 53 19.41 9.09 -1.58
C GLY A 53 19.98 8.85 -0.19
N MET A 54 20.17 7.59 0.15
CA MET A 54 21.18 7.14 1.11
C MET A 54 22.38 6.66 0.30
N GLY A 55 23.56 7.08 0.75
CA GLY A 55 24.78 7.09 -0.05
C GLY A 55 25.28 5.73 -0.55
N ARG A 56 26.20 5.83 -1.52
CA ARG A 56 27.20 4.82 -1.91
C ARG A 56 27.49 3.78 -0.80
N GLY A 57 27.12 2.52 -1.04
CA GLY A 57 27.58 1.40 -0.23
C GLY A 57 26.91 0.08 -0.63
N MET A 58 27.71 -0.87 -1.12
CA MET A 58 27.32 -2.25 -1.37
C MET A 58 26.81 -2.95 -0.10
N MET A 59 25.75 -3.76 -0.23
CA MET A 59 25.61 -5.16 0.24
C MET A 59 24.17 -5.50 0.67
N HIS A 60 23.76 -6.72 0.29
CA HIS A 60 22.54 -7.47 0.62
C HIS A 60 21.28 -7.23 -0.23
N GLY A 61 20.89 -8.29 -0.93
CA GLY A 61 19.74 -8.36 -1.80
C GLY A 61 18.41 -8.41 -1.07
N GLY A 62 17.37 -8.06 -1.81
CA GLY A 62 16.01 -8.56 -1.57
C GLY A 62 15.01 -7.63 -0.89
N MET A 63 15.22 -6.30 -0.83
CA MET A 63 14.24 -5.47 -0.08
C MET A 63 14.00 -4.04 -0.58
N MET A 64 14.28 -3.74 -1.86
CA MET A 64 13.90 -2.47 -2.49
C MET A 64 13.47 -2.69 -3.95
N GLY A 65 12.49 -3.58 -4.16
CA GLY A 65 11.82 -3.85 -5.44
C GLY A 65 10.29 -3.91 -5.28
N GLY A 66 9.74 -3.14 -4.33
CA GLY A 66 8.50 -3.46 -3.61
C GLY A 66 7.16 -3.27 -4.33
N GLN A 67 7.05 -3.60 -5.62
CA GLN A 67 5.72 -3.85 -6.23
C GLN A 67 5.74 -4.91 -7.35
N THR A 68 6.85 -5.09 -8.09
CA THR A 68 6.85 -5.96 -9.28
C THR A 68 7.25 -7.40 -8.98
N SER A 69 8.18 -7.63 -8.04
CA SER A 69 8.54 -8.98 -7.59
C SER A 69 7.40 -9.67 -6.84
N ASP A 70 6.60 -8.90 -6.13
CA ASP A 70 5.62 -9.41 -5.18
C ASP A 70 4.32 -9.79 -5.90
N ILE A 71 3.98 -9.09 -6.99
CA ILE A 71 2.81 -9.42 -7.83
C ILE A 71 3.01 -10.74 -8.60
N GLU A 72 4.20 -11.01 -9.14
CA GLU A 72 4.45 -12.28 -9.85
C GLU A 72 4.45 -13.48 -8.92
N SER A 73 5.01 -13.32 -7.71
CA SER A 73 4.93 -14.35 -6.66
C SER A 73 3.48 -14.60 -6.26
N LEU A 74 2.70 -13.55 -6.06
CA LEU A 74 1.28 -13.63 -5.72
C LEU A 74 0.43 -14.30 -6.82
N LYS A 75 0.70 -14.03 -8.10
CA LYS A 75 -0.03 -14.66 -9.23
C LYS A 75 0.11 -16.18 -9.25
N ASN A 76 1.28 -16.68 -8.87
CA ASN A 76 1.63 -18.10 -8.92
C ASN A 76 1.40 -18.83 -7.58
N ALA A 77 0.90 -18.14 -6.55
CA ALA A 77 0.69 -18.71 -5.23
C ALA A 77 -0.39 -19.81 -5.23
N ALA A 78 -0.04 -20.98 -4.69
CA ALA A 78 -0.99 -22.07 -4.48
C ALA A 78 -2.10 -21.67 -3.48
N ASN A 79 -1.70 -21.12 -2.33
CA ASN A 79 -2.60 -20.53 -1.33
C ASN A 79 -2.73 -19.03 -1.56
N PHE A 80 -3.40 -18.63 -2.64
CA PHE A 80 -3.50 -17.23 -3.04
C PHE A 80 -3.95 -16.31 -1.90
N ASP A 81 -5.02 -16.67 -1.18
CA ASP A 81 -5.59 -15.82 -0.12
C ASP A 81 -4.61 -15.62 1.05
N GLU A 82 -3.88 -16.66 1.46
CA GLU A 82 -2.87 -16.58 2.52
C GLU A 82 -1.72 -15.65 2.12
N VAL A 83 -1.16 -15.85 0.94
CA VAL A 83 -0.05 -15.03 0.43
C VAL A 83 -0.52 -13.59 0.22
N PHE A 84 -1.73 -13.39 -0.29
CA PHE A 84 -2.31 -12.05 -0.45
C PHE A 84 -2.38 -11.31 0.89
N LEU A 85 -2.89 -11.95 1.95
CA LEU A 85 -3.02 -11.32 3.26
C LEU A 85 -1.64 -11.01 3.87
N GLN A 86 -0.67 -11.93 3.78
CA GLN A 86 0.68 -11.71 4.28
C GLN A 86 1.37 -10.52 3.59
N GLU A 87 1.33 -10.48 2.27
CA GLU A 87 1.93 -9.40 1.48
C GLU A 87 1.22 -8.07 1.71
N MET A 88 -0.12 -8.06 1.78
CA MET A 88 -0.87 -6.82 1.99
C MET A 88 -0.67 -6.26 3.40
N ILE A 89 -0.52 -7.11 4.43
CA ILE A 89 -0.15 -6.64 5.78
C ILE A 89 1.19 -5.90 5.74
N LEU A 90 2.22 -6.48 5.09
CA LEU A 90 3.54 -5.84 4.99
C LEU A 90 3.47 -4.52 4.21
N HIS A 91 2.75 -4.52 3.08
CA HIS A 91 2.56 -3.33 2.26
C HIS A 91 1.87 -2.21 3.05
N HIS A 92 0.82 -2.52 3.80
CA HIS A 92 0.11 -1.56 4.63
C HIS A 92 0.96 -1.02 5.77
N GLN A 93 1.76 -1.86 6.42
CA GLN A 93 2.69 -1.41 7.46
C GLN A 93 3.70 -0.38 6.93
N MET A 94 4.19 -0.56 5.71
CA MET A 94 5.06 0.44 5.06
C MET A 94 4.33 1.75 4.82
N ALA A 95 3.09 1.71 4.34
CA ALA A 95 2.29 2.91 4.09
C ALA A 95 1.95 3.66 5.40
N VAL A 96 1.60 2.95 6.48
CA VAL A 96 1.41 3.53 7.83
C VAL A 96 2.68 4.23 8.30
N MET A 97 3.85 3.58 8.17
CA MET A 97 5.14 4.19 8.52
C MET A 97 5.40 5.47 7.71
N MET A 98 5.14 5.45 6.39
CA MET A 98 5.31 6.63 5.54
C MET A 98 4.34 7.76 5.90
N ALA A 99 3.10 7.43 6.25
CA ALA A 99 2.11 8.40 6.71
C ALA A 99 2.52 9.05 8.04
N GLN A 100 3.07 8.28 8.98
CA GLN A 100 3.62 8.83 10.24
C GLN A 100 4.80 9.78 9.99
N MET A 101 5.69 9.44 9.06
CA MET A 101 6.78 10.32 8.63
C MET A 101 6.24 11.60 7.98
N LEU A 102 5.18 11.49 7.17
CA LEU A 102 4.52 12.62 6.54
C LEU A 102 3.92 13.59 7.56
N LEU A 103 3.24 13.09 8.60
CA LEU A 103 2.68 13.91 9.68
C LEU A 103 3.75 14.75 10.39
N SER A 104 4.94 14.18 10.53
CA SER A 104 6.10 14.85 11.15
C SER A 104 6.82 15.81 10.18
N GLY A 105 6.77 15.53 8.88
CA GLY A 105 7.54 16.23 7.85
C GLY A 105 6.80 17.33 7.09
N SER A 106 5.47 17.36 7.14
CA SER A 106 4.65 18.30 6.37
C SER A 106 3.89 19.30 7.25
N ASN A 107 3.82 20.55 6.78
CA ASN A 107 2.97 21.59 7.36
C ASN A 107 1.68 21.85 6.57
N ARG A 108 1.45 21.12 5.47
CA ARG A 108 0.24 21.30 4.65
C ARG A 108 -0.94 20.59 5.31
N PRO A 109 -2.05 21.28 5.63
CA PRO A 109 -3.22 20.67 6.25
C PRO A 109 -3.76 19.47 5.47
N GLU A 110 -3.75 19.55 4.12
CA GLU A 110 -4.21 18.49 3.24
C GLU A 110 -3.38 17.21 3.40
N MET A 111 -2.06 17.35 3.54
CA MET A 111 -1.17 16.22 3.76
C MET A 111 -1.28 15.64 5.17
N LYS A 112 -1.57 16.48 6.17
CA LYS A 112 -1.80 15.99 7.54
C LYS A 112 -3.07 15.16 7.61
N GLN A 113 -4.17 15.68 7.05
CA GLN A 113 -5.42 14.94 6.97
C GLN A 113 -5.25 13.62 6.22
N LEU A 114 -4.60 13.62 5.05
CA LEU A 114 -4.33 12.39 4.31
C LEU A 114 -3.51 11.39 5.13
N GLY A 115 -2.50 11.85 5.86
CA GLY A 115 -1.69 11.00 6.73
C GLY A 115 -2.52 10.32 7.82
N ASP A 116 -3.37 11.09 8.52
CA ASP A 116 -4.26 10.55 9.57
C ASP A 116 -5.28 9.55 9.00
N ASP A 117 -5.85 9.85 7.83
CA ASP A 117 -6.82 8.98 7.13
C ASP A 117 -6.17 7.64 6.72
N ILE A 118 -4.96 7.69 6.14
CA ILE A 118 -4.20 6.49 5.75
C ILE A 118 -3.87 5.63 6.97
N ILE A 119 -3.38 6.22 8.05
CA ILE A 119 -3.03 5.47 9.28
C ILE A 119 -4.27 4.76 9.81
N THR A 120 -5.36 5.50 10.00
CA THR A 120 -6.61 4.96 10.57
C THR A 120 -7.16 3.82 9.72
N ALA A 121 -7.26 4.01 8.41
CA ALA A 121 -7.81 3.00 7.52
C ALA A 121 -6.91 1.76 7.45
N GLN A 122 -5.61 1.94 7.25
CA GLN A 122 -4.71 0.82 7.00
C GLN A 122 -4.37 0.04 8.26
N GLU A 123 -4.36 0.66 9.45
CA GLU A 123 -4.28 -0.08 10.72
C GLU A 123 -5.51 -0.98 10.92
N SER A 124 -6.72 -0.48 10.65
CA SER A 124 -7.94 -1.29 10.72
C SER A 124 -7.93 -2.45 9.72
N GLU A 125 -7.43 -2.23 8.50
CA GLU A 125 -7.32 -3.28 7.48
C GLU A 125 -6.26 -4.33 7.87
N ILE A 126 -5.14 -3.92 8.49
CA ILE A 126 -4.13 -4.86 9.03
C ILE A 126 -4.75 -5.77 10.10
N GLU A 127 -5.49 -5.20 11.06
CA GLU A 127 -6.13 -5.98 12.11
C GLU A 127 -7.12 -6.99 11.54
N GLN A 128 -7.94 -6.57 10.58
CA GLN A 128 -8.89 -7.45 9.90
C GLN A 128 -8.18 -8.61 9.17
N MET A 129 -7.13 -8.32 8.40
CA MET A 129 -6.37 -9.34 7.68
C MET A 129 -5.67 -10.33 8.63
N ARG A 130 -5.16 -9.85 9.77
CA ARG A 130 -4.57 -10.72 10.81
C ARG A 130 -5.61 -11.63 11.46
N SER A 131 -6.82 -11.12 11.71
CA SER A 131 -7.93 -11.94 12.23
C SER A 131 -8.23 -13.08 11.27
N TRP A 132 -8.34 -12.79 9.97
CA TRP A 132 -8.61 -13.80 8.95
C TRP A 132 -7.49 -14.83 8.79
N LEU A 133 -6.22 -14.41 8.82
CA LEU A 133 -5.11 -15.37 8.83
C LEU A 133 -5.18 -16.31 10.04
N THR A 134 -5.56 -15.79 11.20
CA THR A 134 -5.69 -16.58 12.43
C THR A 134 -6.88 -17.53 12.33
N GLU A 135 -8.05 -17.05 11.91
CA GLU A 135 -9.30 -17.83 11.86
C GLU A 135 -9.33 -18.89 10.75
N TRP A 136 -8.61 -18.68 9.65
CA TRP A 136 -8.68 -19.56 8.48
C TRP A 136 -7.54 -20.56 8.39
N LEU A 137 -6.44 -20.34 9.12
CA LEU A 137 -5.22 -21.17 9.03
C LEU A 137 -4.82 -21.83 10.36
N LEU A 138 -5.58 -21.60 11.44
CA LEU A 138 -5.51 -22.36 12.69
C LEU A 138 -6.80 -23.17 12.87
#